data_AF-F1LEP9-F1
#
_entry.id   AF-F1LEP9-F1
#
_cell.length_a   1.000
_cell.length_b   1.000
_cell.length_c   1.000
_cell.angle_alpha   90.00
_cell.angle_beta   90.00
_cell.angle_gamma   90.00
#
_symmetry.space_group_name_H-M   'P 1'
#
loop_
_entity.id
_entity.type
_entity.pdbx_description
1 polymer ?
#
loop_
_entity_poly.entity_id
_entity_poly.type
_entity_poly.pdbx_seq_one_letter_code
_entity_poly.pdbx_strand_id
1 'polypeptide(L)'
;MGDGALARIARDEGIIKSDQALQDIFKFCIDFRWSQITLWYYNWVPIPLAYTQVVFLTVRIYFLICIIGRQFIVDNESHWPIGIYFPLVTILQFIFYIGWSKVAEELLNPCGDDDADFDFESFLARNLKQALAIVD
;
A
#
# COMPACT_ATOMS: atom_id res chain seq x y z
N MET A 1 30.11 -14.03 1.85
CA MET A 1 30.96 -13.57 0.73
C MET A 1 30.14 -12.50 0.02
N GLY A 2 30.41 -11.22 0.27
CA GLY A 2 29.51 -10.12 -0.14
C GLY A 2 29.57 -9.84 -1.64
N ASP A 3 28.51 -9.27 -2.20
CA ASP A 3 28.32 -9.01 -3.65
C ASP A 3 29.50 -8.26 -4.30
N GLY A 4 30.25 -7.47 -3.53
CA GLY A 4 31.45 -6.80 -3.98
C GLY A 4 32.68 -7.70 -4.22
N ALA A 5 32.68 -8.92 -3.67
CA ALA A 5 33.79 -9.85 -3.84
C ALA A 5 33.83 -10.42 -5.26
N LEU A 6 32.67 -10.73 -5.86
CA LEU A 6 32.62 -11.34 -7.20
C LEU A 6 33.00 -10.35 -8.30
N ALA A 7 32.51 -9.11 -8.23
CA ALA A 7 32.88 -8.07 -9.19
C ALA A 7 34.39 -7.75 -9.12
N ARG A 8 34.98 -7.84 -7.92
CA ARG A 8 36.42 -7.62 -7.71
C ARG A 8 37.26 -8.80 -8.21
N ILE A 9 36.82 -10.04 -7.99
CA ILE A 9 37.46 -11.23 -8.55
C ILE A 9 37.42 -11.18 -10.09
N ALA A 10 36.29 -10.81 -10.70
CA ALA A 10 36.18 -10.66 -12.15
C ALA A 10 37.09 -9.54 -12.72
N ARG A 11 37.42 -8.53 -11.90
CA ARG A 11 38.43 -7.54 -12.25
C ARG A 11 39.85 -8.11 -12.18
N ASP A 12 40.16 -8.83 -11.11
CA ASP A 12 41.47 -9.47 -10.90
C ASP A 12 41.76 -10.55 -11.97
N GLU A 13 40.72 -11.24 -12.46
CA GLU A 13 40.77 -12.19 -13.58
C GLU A 13 40.82 -11.52 -14.97
N GLY A 14 40.73 -10.19 -15.04
CA GLY A 14 40.81 -9.43 -16.29
C GLY A 14 39.57 -9.49 -17.18
N ILE A 15 38.46 -10.06 -16.69
CA ILE A 15 37.15 -10.08 -17.39
C ILE A 15 36.63 -8.66 -17.55
N ILE A 16 36.73 -7.86 -16.48
CA ILE A 16 36.40 -6.42 -16.50
C ILE A 16 37.68 -5.62 -16.82
N LYS A 17 37.72 -4.99 -17.99
CA LYS A 17 38.95 -4.32 -18.50
C LYS A 17 39.20 -2.93 -17.92
N SER A 18 38.14 -2.23 -17.50
CA SER A 18 38.19 -0.82 -17.05
C SER A 18 37.76 -0.68 -15.59
N ASP A 19 38.49 0.11 -14.82
CA ASP A 19 38.13 0.43 -13.42
C ASP A 19 36.86 1.27 -13.33
N GLN A 20 36.57 2.08 -14.37
CA GLN A 20 35.34 2.86 -14.43
C GLN A 20 34.10 1.95 -14.53
N ALA A 21 34.18 0.89 -15.34
CA ALA A 21 33.10 -0.08 -15.47
C ALA A 21 32.83 -0.83 -14.16
N LEU A 22 33.88 -1.12 -13.39
CA LEU A 22 33.75 -1.72 -12.07
C LEU A 22 33.04 -0.77 -11.09
N GLN A 23 33.42 0.52 -11.08
CA GLN A 23 32.75 1.53 -10.25
C GLN A 23 31.27 1.69 -10.61
N ASP A 24 30.93 1.66 -11.89
CA ASP A 24 29.55 1.77 -12.35
C ASP A 24 28.71 0.57 -11.87
N ILE A 25 29.24 -0.66 -11.95
CA ILE A 25 28.58 -1.86 -11.41
C ILE A 25 28.34 -1.71 -9.90
N PHE A 26 29.34 -1.27 -9.15
CA PHE A 26 29.19 -1.03 -7.72
C PHE A 26 28.13 0.02 -7.40
N LYS A 27 28.08 1.10 -8.18
CA LYS A 27 27.07 2.14 -8.03
C LYS A 27 25.67 1.57 -8.22
N PHE A 28 25.42 0.81 -9.29
CA PHE A 28 24.12 0.16 -9.51
C PHE A 28 23.75 -0.83 -8.39
N CYS A 29 24.69 -1.63 -7.89
CA CYS A 29 24.43 -2.54 -6.76
C CYS A 29 24.05 -1.78 -5.49
N ILE A 30 24.72 -0.65 -5.21
CA ILE A 30 24.40 0.21 -4.06
C ILE A 30 23.02 0.84 -4.23
N ASP A 31 22.70 1.35 -5.41
CA ASP A 31 21.39 1.96 -5.70
C ASP A 31 20.24 0.93 -5.57
N PHE A 32 20.47 -0.31 -6.03
CA PHE A 32 19.54 -1.42 -5.83
C PHE A 32 19.37 -1.73 -4.33
N ARG A 33 20.48 -1.81 -3.59
CA ARG A 33 20.46 -2.06 -2.14
C ARG A 33 19.71 -0.97 -1.38
N TRP A 34 19.88 0.31 -1.74
CA TRP A 34 19.11 1.41 -1.16
C TRP A 34 17.62 1.25 -1.39
N SER A 35 17.21 0.86 -2.60
CA SER A 35 15.80 0.61 -2.92
C SER A 35 15.19 -0.48 -2.03
N GLN A 36 15.94 -1.57 -1.77
CA GLN A 36 15.51 -2.64 -0.86
C GLN A 36 15.45 -2.18 0.60
N ILE A 37 16.42 -1.38 1.04
CA ILE A 37 16.44 -0.81 2.40
C ILE A 37 15.26 0.12 2.62
N THR A 38 14.90 0.95 1.64
CA THR A 38 13.74 1.82 1.72
C THR A 38 12.44 1.02 1.88
N LEU A 39 12.27 -0.06 1.10
CA LEU A 39 11.13 -0.97 1.26
C LEU A 39 11.10 -1.60 2.66
N TRP A 40 12.26 -2.03 3.17
CA TRP A 40 12.39 -2.56 4.52
C TRP A 40 12.01 -1.52 5.58
N TYR A 41 12.41 -0.25 5.43
CA TYR A 41 12.02 0.82 6.36
C TYR A 41 10.51 1.05 6.41
N TYR A 42 9.83 1.04 5.26
CA TYR A 42 8.37 1.17 5.20
C TYR A 42 7.65 0.02 5.92
N ASN A 43 8.20 -1.20 5.88
CA ASN A 43 7.67 -2.33 6.63
C ASN A 43 8.05 -2.32 8.12
N TRP A 44 9.27 -1.84 8.45
CA TRP A 44 9.79 -1.85 9.81
C TRP A 44 9.09 -0.84 10.73
N VAL A 45 8.74 0.34 10.20
CA VAL A 45 8.07 1.39 10.97
C VAL A 45 6.66 1.62 10.43
N PRO A 46 5.67 0.83 10.90
CA PRO A 46 4.29 1.04 10.50
C PRO A 46 3.72 2.33 11.10
N ILE A 47 2.62 2.81 10.52
CA ILE A 47 1.84 3.93 11.07
C ILE A 47 1.42 3.57 12.51
N PRO A 48 1.55 4.50 13.48
CA PRO A 48 1.17 4.22 14.86
C PRO A 48 -0.26 3.68 14.97
N LEU A 49 -0.41 2.53 15.62
CA LEU A 49 -1.71 1.84 15.75
C LEU A 49 -2.81 2.74 16.33
N ALA A 50 -2.47 3.60 17.28
CA ALA A 50 -3.42 4.53 17.88
C ALA A 50 -4.03 5.48 16.83
N TYR A 51 -3.29 5.86 15.79
CA TYR A 51 -3.77 6.77 14.75
C TYR A 51 -4.88 6.12 13.92
N THR A 52 -4.64 4.90 13.41
CA THR A 52 -5.64 4.16 12.63
C THR A 52 -6.85 3.82 13.49
N GLN A 53 -6.65 3.43 14.75
CA GLN A 53 -7.74 3.17 15.69
C GLN A 53 -8.63 4.39 15.93
N VAL A 54 -8.05 5.57 16.15
CA VAL A 54 -8.81 6.81 16.37
C VAL A 54 -9.64 7.17 15.15
N VAL A 55 -9.08 7.07 13.94
CA VAL A 55 -9.81 7.34 12.69
C VAL A 55 -10.98 6.39 12.55
N PHE A 56 -10.75 5.07 12.65
CA PHE A 56 -11.81 4.09 12.49
C PHE A 56 -12.89 4.19 13.57
N LEU A 57 -12.51 4.46 14.81
CA LEU A 57 -13.46 4.66 15.91
C LEU A 57 -14.32 5.91 15.66
N THR A 58 -13.71 7.00 15.22
CA THR A 58 -14.41 8.27 14.95
C THR A 58 -15.50 8.09 13.88
N VAL A 59 -15.17 7.44 12.76
CA VAL A 59 -16.13 7.19 11.68
C VAL A 59 -17.27 6.29 12.18
N ARG A 60 -16.97 5.25 12.97
CA ARG A 60 -18.00 4.35 13.53
C ARG A 60 -18.91 5.05 14.54
N ILE A 61 -18.36 5.87 15.44
CA ILE A 61 -19.16 6.64 16.42
C ILE A 61 -20.06 7.64 15.71
N TYR A 62 -19.55 8.34 14.69
CA TYR A 62 -20.35 9.26 13.88
C TYR A 62 -21.58 8.57 13.31
N PHE A 63 -21.43 7.36 12.74
CA PHE A 63 -22.56 6.62 12.20
C PHE A 63 -23.46 5.99 13.27
N LEU A 64 -22.94 5.59 14.42
CA LEU A 64 -23.74 5.13 15.55
C LEU A 64 -24.71 6.24 16.00
N ILE A 65 -24.22 7.48 16.10
CA ILE A 65 -25.05 8.65 16.43
C ILE A 65 -26.04 8.93 15.29
N CYS A 66 -25.62 8.85 14.02
CA CYS A 66 -26.52 9.06 12.88
C CYS A 66 -27.65 8.03 12.81
N ILE A 67 -27.39 6.77 13.20
CA ILE A 67 -28.42 5.72 13.26
C ILE A 67 -29.52 6.11 14.25
N ILE A 68 -29.18 6.69 15.40
CA ILE A 68 -30.18 7.10 16.41
C ILE A 68 -30.83 8.44 16.03
N GLY A 69 -30.01 9.44 15.67
CA GLY A 69 -30.43 10.82 15.48
C GLY A 69 -31.16 11.11 14.17
N ARG A 70 -31.06 10.23 13.17
CA ARG A 70 -31.74 10.38 11.87
C ARG A 70 -32.84 9.35 11.63
N GLN A 71 -33.36 8.74 12.71
CA GLN A 71 -34.59 7.99 12.63
C GLN A 71 -35.75 8.94 12.31
N PHE A 72 -36.53 8.61 11.29
CA PHE A 72 -37.75 9.34 10.97
C PHE A 72 -38.80 9.00 12.03
N ILE A 73 -39.15 9.95 12.87
CA ILE A 73 -40.27 9.83 13.81
C ILE A 73 -41.54 10.08 13.00
N VAL A 74 -42.42 9.07 12.93
CA VAL A 74 -43.70 9.16 12.23
C VAL A 74 -44.61 10.12 12.99
N ASP A 75 -44.82 11.31 12.44
CA ASP A 75 -45.80 12.28 12.96
C ASP A 75 -47.10 12.15 12.16
N ASN A 76 -48.22 11.98 12.87
CA ASN A 76 -49.52 11.57 12.30
C ASN A 76 -50.15 12.61 11.34
N GLU A 77 -49.57 13.81 11.21
CA GLU A 77 -50.13 14.91 10.40
C GLU A 77 -49.27 15.34 9.19
N SER A 78 -48.22 14.60 8.83
CA SER A 78 -47.28 15.04 7.78
C SER A 78 -47.46 14.33 6.43
N HIS A 79 -47.98 15.07 5.45
CA HIS A 79 -48.22 14.67 4.05
C HIS A 79 -46.92 14.49 3.21
N TRP A 80 -46.01 13.59 3.59
CA TRP A 80 -44.84 13.25 2.76
C TRP A 80 -44.73 11.73 2.53
N PRO A 81 -45.26 11.18 1.42
CA PRO A 81 -45.48 9.73 1.32
C PRO A 81 -44.24 8.91 0.93
N ILE A 82 -43.10 9.51 0.60
CA ILE A 82 -41.99 8.80 -0.08
C ILE A 82 -40.64 8.88 0.68
N GLY A 83 -40.49 9.82 1.63
CA GLY A 83 -39.21 10.08 2.32
C GLY A 83 -38.98 9.38 3.66
N ILE A 84 -39.96 8.61 4.16
CA ILE A 84 -40.03 8.23 5.59
C ILE A 84 -39.40 6.86 5.89
N TYR A 85 -39.31 5.94 4.92
CA TYR A 85 -38.86 4.57 5.19
C TYR A 85 -37.38 4.32 4.88
N PHE A 86 -36.80 5.07 3.93
CA PHE A 86 -35.45 4.81 3.42
C PHE A 86 -34.58 6.08 3.46
N PRO A 87 -33.56 6.16 4.34
CA PRO A 87 -32.74 7.35 4.51
C PRO A 87 -31.66 7.46 3.42
N LEU A 88 -32.05 7.74 2.17
CA LEU A 88 -31.17 7.73 0.99
C LEU A 88 -29.92 8.63 1.17
N VAL A 89 -30.09 9.84 1.69
CA VAL A 89 -28.97 10.78 1.90
C VAL A 89 -27.99 10.27 2.96
N THR A 90 -28.49 9.65 4.04
CA THR A 90 -27.63 9.07 5.08
C THR A 90 -26.88 7.84 4.59
N ILE A 91 -27.50 7.03 3.72
CA ILE A 91 -26.85 5.89 3.07
C ILE A 91 -25.76 6.36 2.12
N LEU A 92 -26.02 7.40 1.32
CA LEU A 92 -25.00 8.00 0.47
C LEU A 92 -23.81 8.53 1.29
N GLN A 93 -24.08 9.21 2.40
CA GLN A 93 -23.03 9.65 3.33
C GLN A 93 -22.26 8.46 3.93
N PHE A 94 -22.95 7.37 4.28
CA PHE A 94 -22.31 6.14 4.76
C PHE A 94 -21.33 5.58 3.73
N ILE A 95 -21.77 5.43 2.47
CA ILE A 95 -20.91 4.95 1.39
C ILE A 95 -19.68 5.84 1.23
N PHE A 96 -19.83 7.17 1.24
CA PHE A 96 -18.69 8.08 1.09
C PHE A 96 -17.69 8.00 2.25
N TYR A 97 -18.14 8.12 3.51
CA TYR A 97 -17.22 8.16 4.65
C TYR A 97 -16.62 6.80 4.99
N ILE A 98 -17.41 5.71 4.92
CA ILE A 98 -16.88 4.36 5.11
C ILE A 98 -16.01 3.95 3.92
N GLY A 99 -16.45 4.25 2.70
CA GLY A 99 -15.66 3.98 1.48
C GLY A 99 -14.32 4.68 1.53
N TRP A 100 -14.28 5.97 1.90
CA TRP A 100 -13.03 6.70 2.05
C TRP A 100 -12.13 6.12 3.16
N SER A 101 -12.72 5.72 4.29
CA SER A 101 -11.99 5.03 5.35
C SER A 101 -11.44 3.66 4.91
N LYS A 102 -12.15 2.95 4.03
CA LYS A 102 -11.75 1.63 3.51
C LYS A 102 -10.63 1.72 2.49
N VAL A 103 -10.64 2.74 1.63
CA VAL A 103 -9.50 3.03 0.75
C VAL A 103 -8.22 3.26 1.55
N ALA A 104 -8.31 3.98 2.68
CA ALA A 104 -7.14 4.17 3.56
C ALA A 104 -6.68 2.89 4.29
N GLU A 105 -7.60 1.94 4.52
CA GLU A 105 -7.31 0.64 5.13
C GLU A 105 -6.56 -0.28 4.16
N GLU A 106 -7.02 -0.37 2.90
CA GLU A 106 -6.35 -1.14 1.84
C GLU A 106 -4.94 -0.60 1.57
N LEU A 107 -4.76 0.73 1.53
CA LEU A 107 -3.44 1.33 1.30
C LEU A 107 -2.48 1.24 2.48
N LEU A 108 -2.93 0.73 3.65
CA LEU A 108 -2.11 0.64 4.85
C LEU A 108 -0.99 -0.40 4.68
N ASN A 109 -1.25 -1.49 3.97
CA ASN A 109 -0.30 -2.56 3.71
C ASN A 109 -0.39 -3.06 2.26
N PRO A 110 0.21 -2.35 1.30
CA PRO A 110 0.15 -2.70 -0.13
C PRO A 110 0.97 -3.95 -0.50
N CYS A 111 1.61 -4.58 0.49
CA CYS A 111 2.45 -5.78 0.33
C CYS A 111 1.79 -7.02 0.94
N GLY A 112 0.47 -6.98 1.17
CA GLY A 112 -0.30 -8.12 1.62
C GLY A 112 -0.62 -9.10 0.49
N ASP A 113 -1.76 -9.78 0.65
CA ASP A 113 -2.29 -10.77 -0.28
C ASP A 113 -3.73 -10.39 -0.71
N ASP A 114 -4.12 -9.13 -0.52
CA ASP A 114 -5.41 -8.61 -0.96
C ASP A 114 -5.39 -8.36 -2.47
N ASP A 115 -6.56 -8.40 -3.12
CA ASP A 115 -6.68 -8.24 -4.59
C ASP A 115 -6.11 -6.91 -5.12
N ALA A 116 -5.99 -5.89 -4.27
CA ALA A 116 -5.47 -4.57 -4.60
C ALA A 116 -3.96 -4.41 -4.33
N ASP A 117 -3.33 -5.41 -3.71
CA ASP A 117 -1.91 -5.37 -3.34
C ASP A 117 -0.99 -5.56 -4.56
N PHE A 118 0.28 -5.23 -4.37
CA PHE A 118 1.28 -5.45 -5.41
C PHE A 118 1.58 -6.94 -5.58
N ASP A 119 1.46 -7.43 -6.81
CA ASP A 119 1.91 -8.77 -7.21
C ASP A 119 3.45 -8.85 -7.27
N PHE A 120 4.06 -9.00 -6.09
CA PHE A 120 5.51 -9.08 -5.93
C PHE A 120 6.11 -10.35 -6.54
N GLU A 121 5.38 -11.46 -6.50
CA GLU A 121 5.85 -12.73 -7.04
C GLU A 121 6.05 -12.65 -8.56
N SER A 122 5.02 -12.19 -9.28
CA SER A 122 5.09 -12.00 -10.72
C SER A 122 6.13 -10.95 -11.09
N PHE A 123 6.22 -9.86 -10.33
CA PHE A 123 7.23 -8.83 -10.54
C PHE A 123 8.65 -9.38 -10.41
N LEU A 124 8.94 -10.13 -9.35
CA LEU A 124 10.25 -10.71 -9.10
C LEU A 124 10.61 -11.77 -10.15
N ALA A 125 9.67 -12.66 -10.46
CA ALA A 125 9.86 -13.70 -11.47
C ALA A 125 10.17 -13.10 -12.85
N ARG A 126 9.44 -12.06 -13.25
CA ARG A 126 9.66 -11.35 -14.51
C ARG A 126 11.03 -10.70 -14.56
N ASN A 127 11.43 -9.98 -13.51
CA ASN A 127 12.71 -9.29 -13.47
C ASN A 127 13.89 -10.27 -13.49
N LEU A 128 13.81 -11.37 -12.74
CA LEU A 128 14.84 -12.40 -12.73
C LEU A 128 14.99 -13.05 -14.11
N LYS A 129 13.87 -13.43 -14.74
CA LYS A 129 13.87 -14.02 -16.08
C LYS A 129 14.50 -13.09 -17.11
N GLN A 130 14.15 -11.81 -17.09
CA GLN A 130 14.65 -10.84 -18.04
C GLN A 130 16.13 -10.51 -17.79
N ALA A 131 16.56 -10.39 -16.53
CA ALA A 131 17.95 -10.16 -16.18
C ALA A 131 18.85 -11.32 -16.66
N LEU A 132 18.43 -12.57 -16.45
CA LEU A 132 19.15 -13.73 -16.96
C LEU A 132 19.20 -13.73 -18.49
N ALA A 133 18.08 -13.46 -19.18
CA ALA A 133 18.04 -13.42 -20.64
C ALA A 133 18.88 -12.29 -21.29
N ILE A 134 19.28 -11.26 -20.53
CA ILE A 134 20.14 -10.17 -21.01
C ILE A 134 21.63 -10.52 -20.83
N VAL A 135 21.95 -11.28 -19.78
CA VAL A 135 23.34 -11.57 -19.36
C VAL A 135 23.84 -12.89 -19.94
N ASP A 136 22.94 -13.82 -20.25
CA ASP A 136 23.19 -15.10 -20.95
C ASP A 136 23.29 -14.88 -22.47
#